data_AF-A0A2R4TFY7-F1
#
_entry.id   AF-A0A2R4TFY7-F1
#
_cell.length_a   1.000
_cell.length_b   1.000
_cell.length_c   1.000
_cell.angle_alpha   90.00
_cell.angle_beta   90.00
_cell.angle_gamma   90.00
#
_symmetry.space_group_name_H-M   'P 1'
#
loop_
_entity.id
_entity.type
_entity.pdbx_description
1 polymer ?
#
loop_
_entity_poly.entity_id
_entity_poly.type
_entity_poly.pdbx_seq_one_letter_code
_entity_poly.pdbx_strand_id
1 'polypeptide(L)'
;MSVSDFLARLQGKRAAYDTTDEVIRLLDEQYERVRDTQFPVHLQRAAHLEELLAFQPGLVDARAKAADLALYADALVTAARSNGHAELAERLVDVVESLHGAVAELAAATHATVPVPQVPLAYAA
;
A
#
# COMPACT_ATOMS: atom_id res chain seq x y z
N MET A 1 -9.38 -29.58 2.59
CA MET A 1 -8.55 -28.64 3.36
C MET A 1 -7.29 -29.36 3.76
N SER A 2 -6.16 -28.98 3.17
CA SER A 2 -4.86 -29.63 3.37
C SER A 2 -4.24 -29.20 4.70
N VAL A 3 -3.33 -30.01 5.25
CA VAL A 3 -2.47 -29.64 6.40
C VAL A 3 -1.69 -28.36 6.09
N SER A 4 -1.32 -28.14 4.83
CA SER A 4 -0.65 -26.91 4.37
C SER A 4 -1.53 -25.67 4.55
N ASP A 5 -2.83 -25.76 4.21
CA ASP A 5 -3.79 -24.65 4.35
C ASP A 5 -4.01 -24.26 5.81
N PHE A 6 -4.01 -25.26 6.70
CA PHE A 6 -4.14 -25.07 8.14
C PHE A 6 -2.90 -24.38 8.72
N LEU A 7 -1.70 -24.81 8.33
CA LEU A 7 -0.44 -24.19 8.76
C LEU A 7 -0.26 -22.78 8.21
N ALA A 8 -0.68 -22.52 6.97
CA ALA A 8 -0.68 -21.18 6.38
C ALA A 8 -1.59 -20.24 7.20
N ARG A 9 -2.82 -20.66 7.47
CA ARG A 9 -3.76 -19.89 8.32
C ARG A 9 -3.22 -19.63 9.73
N LEU A 10 -2.58 -20.62 10.35
CA LEU A 10 -2.00 -20.48 11.69
C LEU A 10 -0.86 -19.46 11.74
N GLN A 11 -0.11 -19.29 10.64
CA GLN A 11 0.92 -18.28 10.47
C GLN A 11 0.38 -16.91 10.02
N GLY A 12 -0.95 -16.73 9.99
CA GLY A 12 -1.59 -15.50 9.47
C GLY A 12 -1.50 -15.38 7.94
N LYS A 13 -1.05 -16.41 7.23
CA LYS A 13 -0.91 -16.45 5.78
C LYS A 13 -2.20 -16.96 5.15
N ARG A 14 -2.56 -16.41 3.99
CA ARG A 14 -3.69 -16.94 3.20
C ARG A 14 -3.35 -18.33 2.66
N ALA A 15 -4.38 -19.13 2.42
CA ALA A 15 -4.23 -20.45 1.80
C ALA A 15 -3.56 -20.32 0.42
N ALA A 16 -2.80 -21.35 0.03
CA ALA A 16 -2.33 -21.49 -1.34
C ALA A 16 -3.46 -22.03 -2.23
N TYR A 17 -3.42 -21.72 -3.52
CA TYR A 17 -4.44 -22.16 -4.49
C TYR A 17 -3.74 -22.88 -5.63
N ASP A 18 -4.35 -23.96 -6.10
CA ASP A 18 -3.73 -24.89 -7.05
C ASP A 18 -4.07 -24.55 -8.51
N THR A 19 -5.01 -23.64 -8.73
CA THR A 19 -5.43 -23.22 -10.08
C THR A 19 -5.45 -21.71 -10.25
N THR A 20 -5.17 -21.25 -11.47
CA THR A 20 -5.24 -19.82 -11.83
C THR A 20 -6.65 -19.26 -11.63
N ASP A 21 -7.70 -20.03 -11.96
CA ASP A 21 -9.10 -19.60 -11.80
C ASP A 21 -9.47 -19.36 -10.33
N GLU A 22 -8.95 -20.16 -9.42
CA GLU A 22 -9.12 -19.94 -7.98
C GLU A 22 -8.39 -18.68 -7.50
N VAL A 23 -7.18 -18.42 -8.01
CA VAL A 23 -6.43 -17.19 -7.70
C VAL A 23 -7.16 -15.97 -8.21
N ILE A 24 -7.66 -15.97 -9.46
CA ILE A 24 -8.42 -14.85 -10.03
C ILE A 24 -9.65 -14.55 -9.17
N ARG A 25 -10.46 -15.58 -8.90
CA ARG A 25 -11.68 -15.43 -8.11
C ARG A 25 -11.39 -14.87 -6.72
N LEU A 26 -10.32 -15.35 -6.07
CA LEU A 26 -9.91 -14.83 -4.77
C LEU A 26 -9.55 -13.35 -4.82
N LEU A 27 -8.76 -12.94 -5.82
CA LEU A 27 -8.31 -11.56 -5.94
C LEU A 27 -9.49 -10.62 -6.19
N ASP A 28 -10.42 -11.00 -7.06
CA ASP A 28 -11.64 -10.24 -7.33
C ASP A 28 -12.52 -10.12 -6.08
N GLU A 29 -12.82 -11.25 -5.42
CA GLU A 29 -13.61 -11.26 -4.19
C GLU A 29 -12.95 -10.47 -3.07
N GLN A 30 -11.62 -10.51 -2.97
CA GLN A 30 -10.88 -9.73 -1.99
C GLN A 30 -11.03 -8.23 -2.28
N TYR A 31 -10.85 -7.80 -3.53
CA TYR A 31 -10.94 -6.40 -3.90
C TYR A 31 -12.35 -5.86 -3.65
N GLU A 32 -13.38 -6.55 -4.14
CA GLU A 32 -14.78 -6.14 -3.94
C GLU A 32 -15.14 -6.09 -2.45
N ARG A 33 -14.70 -7.07 -1.66
CA ARG A 33 -14.92 -7.04 -0.20
C ARG A 33 -14.25 -5.84 0.46
N VAL A 34 -13.00 -5.53 0.10
CA VAL A 34 -12.28 -4.37 0.66
C VAL A 34 -12.98 -3.08 0.23
N ARG A 35 -13.37 -2.97 -1.04
CA ARG A 35 -14.12 -1.84 -1.58
C ARG A 35 -15.42 -1.63 -0.81
N ASP A 36 -16.27 -2.64 -0.71
CA ASP A 36 -17.59 -2.53 -0.09
C ASP A 36 -17.52 -2.26 1.41
N THR A 37 -16.51 -2.80 2.10
CA THR A 37 -16.41 -2.68 3.56
C THR A 37 -15.57 -1.50 4.04
N GLN A 38 -14.47 -1.16 3.35
CA GLN A 38 -13.52 -0.15 3.81
C GLN A 38 -13.72 1.19 3.12
N PHE A 39 -14.12 1.23 1.84
CA PHE A 39 -14.24 2.49 1.12
C PHE A 39 -15.27 3.45 1.74
N PRO A 40 -16.48 3.01 2.16
CA PRO A 40 -17.42 3.90 2.86
C PRO A 40 -16.85 4.48 4.15
N VAL A 41 -16.06 3.69 4.89
CA VAL A 41 -15.38 4.14 6.12
C VAL A 41 -14.33 5.19 5.81
N HIS A 42 -13.54 4.98 4.75
CA HIS A 42 -12.56 5.97 4.29
C HIS A 42 -13.23 7.27 3.84
N LEU A 43 -14.34 7.19 3.09
CA LEU A 43 -15.14 8.35 2.70
C LEU A 43 -15.68 9.11 3.92
N GLN A 44 -16.26 8.41 4.90
CA GLN A 44 -16.77 9.05 6.11
C GLN A 44 -15.67 9.77 6.91
N ARG A 45 -14.48 9.17 7.01
CA ARG A 45 -13.33 9.79 7.68
C ARG A 45 -12.82 11.01 6.92
N ALA A 46 -12.84 10.96 5.58
CA ALA A 46 -12.41 12.06 4.72
C ALA A 46 -13.46 13.19 4.60
N ALA A 47 -14.73 12.91 4.86
CA ALA A 47 -15.85 13.84 4.61
C ALA A 47 -15.76 15.18 5.37
N HIS A 48 -15.00 15.23 6.46
CA HIS A 48 -14.86 16.41 7.33
C HIS A 48 -13.50 17.12 7.16
N LEU A 49 -12.68 16.69 6.20
CA LEU A 49 -11.37 17.29 5.95
C LEU A 49 -11.55 18.53 5.06
N GLU A 50 -11.69 19.69 5.71
CA GLU A 50 -11.89 20.97 5.02
C GLU A 50 -10.57 21.72 4.79
N GLU A 51 -9.66 21.64 5.77
CA GLU A 51 -8.38 22.34 5.74
C GLU A 51 -7.27 21.45 5.20
N LEU A 52 -6.34 22.04 4.44
CA LEU A 52 -5.22 21.32 3.82
C LEU A 52 -4.39 20.51 4.84
N LEU A 53 -4.19 21.05 6.04
CA LEU A 53 -3.45 20.38 7.11
C LEU A 53 -4.19 19.16 7.67
N ALA A 54 -5.52 19.12 7.57
CA ALA A 54 -6.33 18.01 8.07
C ALA A 54 -6.10 16.70 7.28
N PHE A 55 -5.62 16.79 6.04
CA PHE A 55 -5.25 15.62 5.22
C PHE A 55 -3.94 14.96 5.68
N GLN A 56 -3.08 15.70 6.38
CA GLN A 56 -1.71 15.28 6.69
C GLN A 56 -1.63 13.95 7.48
N PRO A 57 -2.42 13.72 8.55
CA PRO A 57 -2.34 12.46 9.29
C PRO A 57 -2.66 11.24 8.41
N GLY A 58 -3.69 11.35 7.56
CA GLY A 58 -4.08 10.29 6.64
C GLY A 58 -3.01 9.98 5.59
N LEU A 59 -2.33 11.02 5.08
CA LEU A 59 -1.23 10.87 4.12
C LEU A 59 0.02 10.23 4.76
N VAL A 60 0.35 10.60 6.00
CA VAL A 60 1.44 9.97 6.77
C VAL A 60 1.17 8.49 7.00
N ASP A 61 -0.05 8.14 7.42
CA ASP A 61 -0.47 6.75 7.63
C ASP A 61 -0.45 5.95 6.33
N ALA A 62 -0.95 6.53 5.23
CA ALA A 62 -0.93 5.89 3.92
C ALA A 62 0.50 5.63 3.44
N ARG A 63 1.40 6.62 3.60
CA ARG A 63 2.81 6.48 3.25
C ARG A 63 3.49 5.36 4.04
N ALA A 64 3.22 5.29 5.35
CA ALA A 64 3.78 4.24 6.22
C ALA A 64 3.35 2.85 5.77
N LYS A 65 2.06 2.66 5.43
CA LYS A 65 1.53 1.39 4.91
C LYS A 65 2.11 1.03 3.54
N ALA A 66 2.25 2.00 2.64
CA ALA A 66 2.88 1.78 1.35
C ALA A 66 4.36 1.37 1.49
N ALA A 67 5.08 1.98 2.43
CA ALA A 67 6.48 1.64 2.71
C ALA A 67 6.64 0.23 3.28
N ASP A 68 5.77 -0.16 4.21
CA ASP A 68 5.74 -1.54 4.73
C ASP A 68 5.47 -2.57 3.62
N LEU A 69 4.50 -2.29 2.73
CA LEU A 69 4.23 -3.14 1.57
C LEU A 69 5.40 -3.21 0.60
N ALA A 70 6.10 -2.11 0.34
CA ALA A 70 7.28 -2.07 -0.53
C ALA A 70 8.38 -2.99 0.02
N LEU A 71 8.69 -2.86 1.31
CA LEU A 71 9.69 -3.71 1.99
C LEU A 71 9.29 -5.18 2.01
N TYR A 72 8.00 -5.47 2.19
CA TYR A 72 7.49 -6.83 2.12
C TYR A 72 7.64 -7.42 0.71
N ALA A 73 7.34 -6.64 -0.34
CA ALA A 73 7.52 -7.05 -1.72
C ALA A 73 9.01 -7.28 -2.06
N ASP A 74 9.92 -6.43 -1.57
CA ASP A 74 11.38 -6.63 -1.68
C ASP A 74 11.82 -7.97 -1.06
N ALA A 75 11.27 -8.33 0.10
CA ALA A 75 11.52 -9.61 0.74
C ALA A 75 11.00 -10.79 -0.09
N LEU A 76 9.84 -10.65 -0.73
CA LEU A 76 9.29 -11.67 -1.65
C LEU A 76 10.14 -11.82 -2.92
N VAL A 77 10.64 -10.73 -3.51
CA VAL A 77 11.59 -10.79 -4.63
C VAL A 77 12.83 -11.58 -4.23
N THR A 78 13.40 -11.25 -3.06
CA THR A 78 14.60 -11.92 -2.54
C THR A 78 14.36 -13.42 -2.36
N ALA A 79 13.23 -13.79 -1.78
CA ALA A 79 12.84 -15.19 -1.60
C ALA A 79 12.63 -15.90 -2.95
N ALA A 80 11.93 -15.28 -3.91
CA ALA A 80 11.69 -15.85 -5.23
C ALA A 80 13.00 -16.12 -5.98
N ARG A 81 13.94 -15.17 -5.97
CA ARG A 81 15.28 -15.34 -6.56
C ARG A 81 16.07 -16.47 -5.91
N SER A 82 16.07 -16.49 -4.57
CA SER A 82 16.82 -17.49 -3.79
C SER A 82 16.33 -18.92 -4.03
N ASN A 83 15.05 -19.09 -4.41
CA ASN A 83 14.44 -20.38 -4.70
C ASN A 83 14.33 -20.68 -6.21
N GLY A 84 14.97 -19.87 -7.07
CA GLY A 84 15.01 -20.11 -8.52
C GLY A 84 13.72 -19.77 -9.27
N HIS A 85 12.79 -19.03 -8.67
CA HIS A 85 11.55 -18.58 -9.31
C HIS A 85 11.76 -17.26 -10.08
N ALA A 86 12.54 -17.31 -11.16
CA ALA A 86 12.97 -16.12 -11.90
C ALA A 86 11.82 -15.27 -12.46
N GLU A 87 10.83 -15.90 -13.11
CA GLU A 87 9.67 -15.19 -13.68
C GLU A 87 8.82 -14.50 -12.60
N LEU A 88 8.64 -15.15 -11.44
CA LEU A 88 7.94 -14.54 -10.31
C LEU A 88 8.73 -13.36 -9.76
N ALA A 89 10.05 -13.50 -9.62
CA ALA A 89 10.91 -12.42 -9.14
C ALA A 89 10.85 -11.20 -10.07
N GLU A 90 10.84 -11.41 -11.39
CA GLU A 90 10.72 -10.33 -12.38
C GLU A 90 9.38 -9.59 -12.24
N ARG A 91 8.26 -10.32 -12.19
CA ARG A 91 6.94 -9.70 -11.97
C ARG A 91 6.85 -8.93 -10.67
N LEU A 92 7.52 -9.39 -9.61
CA LEU A 92 7.53 -8.71 -8.32
C LEU A 92 8.41 -7.45 -8.32
N VAL A 93 9.42 -7.34 -9.20
CA VAL A 93 10.25 -6.12 -9.31
C VAL A 93 9.40 -4.94 -9.77
N ASP A 94 8.53 -5.13 -10.77
CA ASP A 94 7.64 -4.06 -11.26
C ASP A 94 6.67 -3.58 -10.16
N VAL A 95 6.22 -4.50 -9.30
CA VAL A 95 5.37 -4.19 -8.14
C VAL A 95 6.16 -3.39 -7.09
N VAL A 96 7.39 -3.79 -6.80
CA VAL A 96 8.28 -3.07 -5.88
C VAL A 96 8.52 -1.63 -6.35
N GLU A 97 8.82 -1.45 -7.64
CA GLU A 97 9.03 -0.12 -8.22
C GLU A 97 7.79 0.76 -8.06
N SER A 98 6.62 0.22 -8.37
CA SER A 98 5.34 0.92 -8.22
C SER A 98 5.06 1.33 -6.77
N LEU A 99 5.39 0.47 -5.80
CA LEU A 99 5.20 0.75 -4.38
C LEU A 99 6.17 1.82 -3.87
N HIS A 100 7.45 1.77 -4.27
CA HIS A 100 8.42 2.83 -3.94
C HIS A 100 8.02 4.17 -4.58
N GLY A 101 7.48 4.15 -5.80
CA GLY A 101 6.87 5.31 -6.44
C GLY A 101 5.73 5.91 -5.60
N ALA A 102 4.77 5.07 -5.16
CA ALA A 102 3.68 5.50 -4.29
C ALA A 102 4.18 6.08 -2.95
N VAL A 103 5.23 5.53 -2.35
CA VAL A 103 5.86 6.07 -1.12
C VAL A 103 6.41 7.48 -1.35
N ALA A 104 7.05 7.72 -2.49
CA ALA A 104 7.60 9.02 -2.85
C ALA A 104 6.47 10.03 -3.13
N GLU A 105 5.44 9.65 -3.87
CA GLU A 105 4.29 10.50 -4.17
C GLU A 105 3.50 10.88 -2.92
N LEU A 106 3.26 9.92 -2.01
CA LEU A 106 2.61 10.20 -0.73
C LEU A 106 3.45 11.12 0.16
N ALA A 107 4.79 11.01 0.11
CA ALA A 107 5.67 11.95 0.80
C ALA A 107 5.54 13.37 0.22
N ALA A 108 5.53 13.50 -1.11
CA ALA A 108 5.35 14.78 -1.78
C ALA A 108 3.98 15.40 -1.46
N ALA A 109 2.90 14.61 -1.50
CA ALA A 109 1.56 15.04 -1.11
C ALA A 109 1.52 15.48 0.35
N THR A 110 2.20 14.76 1.25
CA THR A 110 2.32 15.15 2.67
C THR A 110 3.05 16.48 2.82
N HIS A 111 4.17 16.69 2.12
CA HIS A 111 4.89 17.97 2.15
C HIS A 111 4.04 19.13 1.64
N ALA A 112 3.21 18.90 0.62
CA ALA A 112 2.31 19.92 0.08
C ALA A 112 1.27 20.41 1.11
N THR A 113 1.05 19.68 2.21
CA THR A 113 0.16 20.12 3.29
C THR A 113 0.78 21.14 4.25
N VAL A 114 2.10 21.34 4.20
CA VAL A 114 2.81 22.27 5.09
C VAL A 114 2.73 23.68 4.51
N PRO A 115 2.17 24.67 5.24
CA PRO A 115 2.13 26.05 4.77
C PRO A 115 3.52 26.62 4.52
N VAL A 116 3.73 27.30 3.39
CA VAL A 116 4.97 28.04 3.15
C VAL A 116 5.00 29.26 4.08
N PRO A 117 6.11 29.50 4.81
CA PRO A 117 6.24 30.69 5.65
C PRO A 117 6.08 31.94 4.79
N GLN A 118 5.12 32.81 5.13
CA GLN A 118 5.02 34.14 4.56
C GLN A 118 6.14 34.98 5.16
N VAL A 119 7.26 35.16 4.45
CA VAL A 119 8.29 36.13 4.86
C VAL A 119 7.67 37.52 4.71
N PRO A 120 7.58 38.34 5.77
CA PRO A 120 7.15 39.72 5.61
C PRO A 120 8.13 40.41 4.67
N LEU A 121 7.63 41.00 3.58
CA LEU A 121 8.38 41.99 2.83
C LEU A 121 8.60 43.18 3.77
N ALA A 122 9.70 43.15 4.52
CA ALA A 122 10.16 44.31 5.26
C ALA A 122 10.40 45.40 4.21
N TYR A 123 9.56 46.44 4.28
CA TYR A 123 9.67 47.65 3.49
C TYR A 123 11.12 48.16 3.52
N ALA A 124 11.79 48.16 2.36
CA ALA A 124 12.93 49.02 2.14
C ALA A 124 12.38 50.44 1.94
N ALA A 125 12.44 51.25 3.00
CA ALA A 125 12.23 52.69 2.95
C ALA A 125 13.50 53.42 2.51
#